data_AF-A0A2U9C398-F1
#
_entry.id   AF-A0A2U9C398-F1
#
_cell.length_a   1.000
_cell.length_b   1.000
_cell.length_c   1.000
_cell.angle_alpha   90.00
_cell.angle_beta   90.00
_cell.angle_gamma   90.00
#
_symmetry.space_group_name_H-M   'P 1'
#
loop_
_entity.id
_entity.type
_entity.pdbx_description
1 polymer ?
#
loop_
_entity_poly.entity_id
_entity_poly.type
_entity_poly.pdbx_seq_one_letter_code
_entity_poly.pdbx_strand_id
1 'polypeptide(L)'
;MVPTDFKDLIQRFYLLQSERVETYRLFEEGHEAYLRTGPHYDFDHYRQLVHEITLAFCGISEEVLQIKGRLHGDFDRPELCEHIEKLQSKEKQKLELVRKRSLCLTRS
;
A
#
# COMPACT_ATOMS: atom_id res chain seq x y z
N MET A 1 4.29 20.13 -3.71
CA MET A 1 5.69 20.48 -4.05
C MET A 1 6.39 19.19 -4.43
N VAL A 2 7.10 19.16 -5.56
CA VAL A 2 8.00 18.03 -5.88
C VAL A 2 9.17 18.11 -4.90
N PRO A 3 9.49 17.04 -4.13
CA PRO A 3 10.60 17.07 -3.19
C PRO A 3 11.89 17.44 -3.92
N THR A 4 12.54 18.56 -3.62
CA THR A 4 13.76 18.96 -4.34
C THR A 4 15.04 18.60 -3.59
N ASP A 5 14.96 18.41 -2.27
CA ASP A 5 16.07 18.00 -1.42
C ASP A 5 15.92 16.51 -1.02
N PHE A 6 17.05 15.84 -0.77
CA PHE A 6 17.15 14.51 -0.20
C PHE A 6 16.27 14.36 1.05
N LYS A 7 16.29 15.35 1.94
CA LYS A 7 15.50 15.31 3.18
C LYS A 7 14.00 15.23 2.90
N ASP A 8 13.51 16.04 1.98
CA ASP A 8 12.09 16.08 1.60
C ASP A 8 11.66 14.74 0.98
N LEU A 9 12.56 14.13 0.21
CA LEU A 9 12.33 12.85 -0.45
C LEU A 9 12.21 11.72 0.57
N ILE A 10 13.07 11.70 1.59
CA ILE A 10 12.98 10.77 2.72
C ILE A 10 11.72 11.02 3.56
N GLN A 11 11.36 12.28 3.82
CA GLN A 11 10.11 12.60 4.52
C GLN A 11 8.88 12.13 3.73
N ARG A 12 8.86 12.33 2.41
CA ARG A 12 7.77 11.85 1.56
C ARG A 12 7.70 10.33 1.60
N PHE A 13 8.82 9.63 1.59
CA PHE A 13 8.84 8.18 1.76
C PHE A 13 8.19 7.74 3.08
N TYR A 14 8.52 8.38 4.21
CA TYR A 14 7.87 8.05 5.49
C TYR A 14 6.36 8.35 5.52
N LEU A 15 5.94 9.42 4.84
CA LEU A 15 4.51 9.73 4.68
C LEU A 15 3.81 8.63 3.88
N LEU A 16 4.38 8.21 2.75
CA LEU A 16 3.87 7.10 1.94
C LEU A 16 3.76 5.80 2.73
N GLN A 17 4.69 5.54 3.65
CA GLN A 17 4.61 4.39 4.54
C GLN A 17 3.47 4.51 5.57
N SER A 18 3.23 5.72 6.06
CA SER A 18 2.09 5.99 6.94
C SER A 18 0.77 5.83 6.21
N GLU A 19 0.67 6.37 4.99
CA GLU A 19 -0.48 6.19 4.08
C GLU A 19 -0.71 4.69 3.81
N ARG A 20 0.34 3.91 3.56
CA ARG A 20 0.24 2.45 3.34
C ARG A 20 -0.37 1.73 4.55
N VAL A 21 0.06 2.09 5.76
CA VAL A 21 -0.50 1.51 7.00
C VAL A 21 -1.97 1.85 7.15
N GLU A 22 -2.35 3.09 6.86
CA GLU A 22 -3.74 3.53 6.94
C GLU A 22 -4.62 2.81 5.90
N THR A 23 -4.13 2.64 4.67
CA THR A 23 -4.83 1.86 3.64
C THR A 23 -5.09 0.41 4.08
N TYR A 24 -4.15 -0.22 4.80
CA TYR A 24 -4.40 -1.54 5.39
C TYR A 24 -5.52 -1.52 6.44
N ARG A 25 -5.58 -0.50 7.30
CA ARG A 25 -6.62 -0.37 8.31
C ARG A 25 -8.00 -0.18 7.68
N LEU A 26 -8.11 0.74 6.72
CA LEU A 26 -9.35 1.00 5.98
C LEU A 26 -9.87 -0.27 5.28
N PHE A 27 -8.95 -1.07 4.71
CA PHE A 27 -9.31 -2.35 4.12
C PHE A 27 -9.86 -3.34 5.17
N GLU A 28 -9.18 -3.49 6.31
CA GLU A 28 -9.63 -4.39 7.38
C GLU A 28 -10.99 -3.97 7.94
N GLU A 29 -11.17 -2.68 8.25
CA GLU A 29 -12.43 -2.13 8.75
C GLU A 29 -13.57 -2.32 7.76
N GLY A 30 -13.35 -2.00 6.48
CA GLY A 30 -14.37 -2.17 5.46
C GLY A 30 -14.68 -3.64 5.16
N HIS A 31 -13.70 -4.55 5.28
CA HIS A 31 -13.93 -5.98 5.18
C HIS A 31 -14.76 -6.52 6.36
N GLU A 32 -14.48 -6.08 7.59
CA GLU A 32 -15.29 -6.42 8.75
C GLU A 32 -16.71 -5.88 8.63
N ALA A 33 -16.87 -4.64 8.18
CA ALA A 33 -18.18 -4.03 7.93
C ALA A 33 -18.98 -4.87 6.92
N TYR A 34 -18.36 -5.30 5.82
CA TYR A 34 -18.97 -6.20 4.85
C TYR A 34 -19.45 -7.51 5.49
N LEU A 35 -18.60 -8.18 6.28
CA LEU A 35 -18.97 -9.44 6.94
C LEU A 35 -20.15 -9.29 7.92
N ARG A 36 -20.29 -8.12 8.58
CA ARG A 36 -21.41 -7.83 9.49
C ARG A 36 -22.76 -7.63 8.79
N THR A 37 -22.78 -7.43 7.47
CA THR A 37 -24.04 -7.28 6.71
C THR A 37 -24.75 -8.60 6.39
N GLY A 38 -24.15 -9.74 6.76
CA GLY A 38 -24.75 -11.06 6.55
C GLY A 38 -26.15 -11.19 7.20
N PRO A 39 -27.11 -11.87 6.53
CA PRO A 39 -26.99 -12.62 5.28
C PRO A 39 -27.13 -11.76 4.00
N HIS A 40 -27.46 -10.47 4.12
CA HIS A 40 -27.71 -9.57 3.00
C HIS A 40 -26.44 -8.80 2.61
N TYR A 41 -25.44 -9.53 2.13
CA TYR A 41 -24.16 -8.95 1.75
C TYR A 41 -24.31 -7.93 0.62
N ASP A 42 -23.74 -6.73 0.82
CA ASP A 42 -23.60 -5.73 -0.24
C ASP A 42 -22.26 -5.94 -0.98
N PHE A 43 -22.31 -6.80 -1.99
CA PHE A 43 -21.13 -7.17 -2.75
C PHE A 43 -20.63 -6.06 -3.68
N ASP A 44 -21.53 -5.21 -4.20
CA ASP A 44 -21.14 -4.14 -5.10
C ASP A 44 -20.37 -3.05 -4.35
N HIS A 45 -20.83 -2.66 -3.16
CA HIS A 45 -20.11 -1.72 -2.31
C HIS A 45 -18.75 -2.27 -1.86
N TYR A 46 -18.70 -3.55 -1.47
CA TYR A 46 -17.44 -4.17 -1.08
C TYR A 46 -16.44 -4.30 -2.24
N ARG A 47 -16.92 -4.62 -3.45
CA ARG A 47 -16.07 -4.64 -4.65
C ARG A 47 -15.49 -3.24 -4.94
N GLN A 48 -16.29 -2.19 -4.79
CA GLN A 48 -15.82 -0.82 -4.98
C GLN A 48 -14.75 -0.46 -3.96
N LEU A 49 -14.97 -0.76 -2.67
CA LEU A 49 -13.96 -0.58 -1.62
C LEU A 49 -12.64 -1.29 -1.98
N VAL A 50 -12.70 -2.57 -2.36
CA VAL A 50 -11.51 -3.35 -2.74
C VAL A 50 -10.77 -2.70 -3.91
N HIS A 51 -11.50 -2.17 -4.89
CA HIS A 51 -10.91 -1.48 -6.02
C HIS A 51 -10.19 -0.19 -5.59
N GLU A 52 -10.83 0.66 -4.78
CA GLU A 52 -10.27 1.91 -4.27
C GLU A 52 -9.00 1.65 -3.42
N ILE A 53 -9.04 0.66 -2.53
CA ILE A 53 -7.89 0.21 -1.75
C ILE A 53 -6.75 -0.26 -2.65
N THR A 54 -7.07 -1.00 -3.72
CA THR A 54 -6.06 -1.49 -4.68
C THR A 54 -5.39 -0.32 -5.39
N LEU A 55 -6.17 0.68 -5.84
CA LEU A 55 -5.62 1.88 -6.48
C LEU A 55 -4.71 2.66 -5.52
N ALA A 56 -5.10 2.79 -4.25
CA ALA A 56 -4.27 3.44 -3.23
C ALA A 56 -2.92 2.73 -3.05
N PHE A 57 -2.90 1.40 -2.93
CA PHE A 57 -1.66 0.64 -2.85
C PHE A 57 -0.79 0.77 -4.12
N CYS A 58 -1.41 0.80 -5.30
CA CYS A 58 -0.69 1.02 -6.56
C CYS A 58 -0.03 2.40 -6.58
N GLY A 59 -0.78 3.47 -6.29
CA GLY A 59 -0.25 4.84 -6.27
C GLY A 59 0.90 5.02 -5.29
N ILE A 60 0.76 4.48 -4.07
CA ILE A 60 1.85 4.49 -3.08
C ILE A 60 3.09 3.78 -3.62
N SER A 61 2.92 2.61 -4.24
CA SER A 61 4.05 1.81 -4.73
C SER A 61 4.75 2.46 -5.91
N GLU A 62 3.99 3.09 -6.82
CA GLU A 62 4.53 3.86 -7.94
C GLU A 62 5.36 5.06 -7.44
N GLU A 63 4.87 5.80 -6.46
CA GLU A 63 5.61 6.94 -5.92
C GLU A 63 6.88 6.52 -5.18
N VAL A 64 6.85 5.40 -4.44
CA VAL A 64 8.06 4.83 -3.83
C VAL A 64 9.09 4.42 -4.89
N LEU A 65 8.67 3.88 -6.04
CA LEU A 65 9.57 3.56 -7.15
C LEU A 65 10.21 4.83 -7.75
N GLN A 66 9.45 5.92 -7.87
CA GLN A 66 9.98 7.21 -8.30
C GLN A 66 11.02 7.76 -7.30
N ILE A 67 10.72 7.68 -6.00
CA ILE A 67 11.64 8.03 -4.90
C ILE A 67 12.93 7.21 -5.02
N LYS A 68 12.84 5.89 -5.20
CA LYS A 68 14.00 5.02 -5.40
C LYS A 68 14.81 5.45 -6.62
N GLY A 69 14.16 5.74 -7.75
CA GLY A 69 14.84 6.19 -8.98
C GLY A 69 15.65 7.46 -8.76
N ARG A 70 15.09 8.42 -8.02
CA ARG A 70 15.77 9.67 -7.66
C ARG A 70 16.90 9.49 -6.66
N LEU A 71 16.75 8.60 -5.68
CA LEU A 71 17.85 8.25 -4.76
C LEU A 71 19.04 7.65 -5.48
N HIS A 72 18.80 6.85 -6.51
CA HIS A 72 19.85 6.27 -7.34
C HIS A 72 20.48 7.31 -8.28
N GLY A 73 19.67 8.11 -8.95
CA GLY A 73 20.12 9.05 -9.99
C GLY A 73 20.65 10.38 -9.46
N ASP A 74 19.83 11.08 -8.66
CA ASP A 74 20.09 12.47 -8.26
C ASP A 74 21.02 12.56 -7.04
N PHE A 75 21.01 11.55 -6.17
CA PHE A 75 21.67 11.59 -4.86
C PHE A 75 22.79 10.54 -4.68
N ASP A 76 23.01 9.67 -5.66
CA ASP A 76 24.02 8.60 -5.66
C ASP A 76 24.02 7.76 -4.36
N ARG A 77 22.82 7.31 -3.93
CA ARG A 77 22.60 6.47 -2.75
C ARG A 77 22.10 5.07 -3.13
N PRO A 78 22.94 4.21 -3.73
CA PRO A 78 22.54 2.86 -4.15
C PRO A 78 22.14 1.95 -2.97
N GLU A 79 22.78 2.12 -1.82
CA GLU A 79 22.48 1.38 -0.59
C GLU A 79 21.06 1.65 -0.06
N LEU A 80 20.59 2.90 -0.12
CA LEU A 80 19.19 3.22 0.22
C LEU A 80 18.21 2.61 -0.78
N CYS A 81 18.59 2.55 -2.06
CA CYS A 81 17.78 1.91 -3.09
C CYS A 81 17.62 0.41 -2.84
N GLU A 82 18.68 -0.27 -2.40
CA GLU A 82 18.64 -1.68 -2.04
C GLU A 82 17.73 -1.93 -0.82
N HIS A 83 17.78 -1.05 0.18
CA HIS A 83 16.88 -1.12 1.34
C HIS A 83 15.41 -0.93 0.94
N ILE A 84 15.11 0.04 0.08
CA ILE A 84 13.75 0.26 -0.43
C ILE A 84 13.27 -0.95 -1.25
N GLU A 85 14.13 -1.56 -2.06
CA GLU A 85 13.78 -2.75 -2.83
C GLU A 85 13.43 -3.93 -1.92
N LYS A 86 14.25 -4.18 -0.89
CA LYS A 86 13.98 -5.22 0.12
C LYS A 86 12.66 -4.95 0.85
N LEU A 87 12.36 -3.69 1.15
CA LEU A 87 11.11 -3.31 1.80
C LEU A 87 9.92 -3.55 0.88
N GLN A 88 9.96 -3.10 -0.38
CA GLN A 88 8.91 -3.31 -1.37
C GLN A 88 8.60 -4.80 -1.59
N SER A 89 9.63 -5.65 -1.61
CA SER A 89 9.45 -7.10 -1.68
C SER A 89 8.64 -7.64 -0.48
N LYS A 90 8.97 -7.20 0.74
CA LYS A 90 8.21 -7.58 1.96
C LYS A 90 6.79 -7.02 1.94
N GLU A 91 6.59 -5.80 1.46
CA GLU A 91 5.28 -5.17 1.33
C GLU A 91 4.39 -5.95 0.36
N LYS A 92 4.93 -6.35 -0.79
CA LYS A 92 4.25 -7.21 -1.77
C LYS A 92 3.87 -8.56 -1.16
N GLN A 93 4.79 -9.18 -0.42
CA GLN A 93 4.52 -10.45 0.26
C GLN A 93 3.39 -10.30 1.30
N LYS A 94 3.42 -9.21 2.10
CA LYS A 94 2.36 -8.90 3.07
C LYS A 94 1.00 -8.75 2.36
N LEU A 95 0.96 -7.99 1.26
CA LEU A 95 -0.28 -7.75 0.51
C LEU A 95 -0.89 -9.06 -0.02
N GLU A 96 -0.06 -9.96 -0.55
CA GLU A 96 -0.50 -11.29 -0.99
C GLU A 96 -1.08 -12.14 0.16
N LEU A 97 -0.47 -12.09 1.35
CA LEU A 97 -0.99 -12.80 2.53
C LEU A 97 -2.32 -12.22 3.00
N VAL A 98 -2.47 -10.90 3.03
CA VAL A 98 -3.72 -10.22 3.39
C VAL A 98 -4.83 -10.58 2.41
N ARG A 99 -4.55 -10.54 1.10
CA ARG A 99 -5.49 -10.94 0.05
C ARG A 99 -5.94 -12.40 0.19
N LYS A 100 -5.02 -13.32 0.52
CA LYS A 100 -5.35 -14.73 0.75
C LYS A 100 -6.25 -14.90 1.97
N ARG A 101 -5.96 -14.18 3.06
CA ARG A 101 -6.77 -14.21 4.29
C ARG A 101 -8.19 -13.70 4.03
N SER A 102 -8.34 -12.56 3.36
CA SER A 102 -9.66 -12.00 3.05
C SER A 102 -10.48 -12.92 2.14
N LEU A 103 -9.85 -13.60 1.18
CA LEU A 103 -10.50 -14.58 0.31
C LEU A 103 -11.01 -15.82 1.10
N CYS A 104 -10.28 -16.23 2.14
CA CYS A 104 -10.71 -17.33 3.01
C CYS A 104 -11.95 -16.95 3.83
N LEU A 105 -11.94 -15.74 4.41
CA LEU A 105 -13.03 -15.24 5.26
C LEU A 105 -14.33 -14.96 4.49
N THR A 106 -14.23 -14.58 3.21
CA THR A 106 -15.40 -14.35 2.33
C THR A 106 -16.00 -15.63 1.74
N ARG A 107 -15.31 -16.77 1.85
CA ARG A 107 -15.78 -18.09 1.34
C ARG A 107 -16.29 -19.03 2.42
N SER A 108 -16.20 -18.64 3.69
CA SER A 108 -16.67 -19.39 4.87
C SER A 108 -18.07 -18.94 5.25
#